data_AF-A0A2S9A800-F1
#
_entry.id   AF-A0A2S9A800-F1
#
_cell.length_a   1.000
_cell.length_b   1.000
_cell.length_c   1.000
_cell.angle_alpha   90.00
_cell.angle_beta   90.00
_cell.angle_gamma   90.00
#
_symmetry.space_group_name_H-M   'P 1'
#
loop_
_entity.id
_entity.type
_entity.pdbx_description
1 polymer ?
#
loop_
_entity_poly.entity_id
_entity_poly.type
_entity_poly.pdbx_seq_one_letter_code
_entity_poly.pdbx_strand_id
1 'polypeptide(L)' 'MNIHDSARKHGILEGDARQAASWPLWIEDLDEDTPSRQLRLGFDTQGRLLETVVLVFDSGNELVIHAMKARPQMLDLLP' A
#
# COMPACT_ATOMS: atom_id res chain seq x y z
N MET A 1 10.86 -0.88 4.30
CA MET A 1 9.92 -0.82 3.15
C MET A 1 10.48 0.02 2.02
N ASN A 2 10.66 -0.60 0.85
CA ASN A 2 11.11 0.04 -0.39
C ASN A 2 9.92 0.43 -1.27
N ILE A 3 10.12 1.38 -2.19
CA ILE A 3 9.08 1.85 -3.12
C ILE A 3 9.57 1.65 -4.56
N HIS A 4 8.82 0.90 -5.36
CA HIS A 4 9.12 0.71 -6.77
C HIS A 4 8.64 1.92 -7.60
N ASP A 5 9.30 2.20 -8.71
CA ASP A 5 8.95 3.33 -9.58
C ASP A 5 7.50 3.30 -10.08
N SER A 6 6.96 2.10 -10.30
CA SER A 6 5.57 1.92 -10.72
C SER A 6 4.55 2.43 -9.69
N ALA A 7 4.89 2.44 -8.40
CA ALA A 7 4.00 2.91 -7.35
C ALA A 7 3.69 4.41 -7.48
N ARG A 8 4.57 5.17 -8.14
CA ARG A 8 4.46 6.62 -8.30
C ARG A 8 3.62 7.05 -9.50
N LYS A 9 3.14 6.10 -10.32
CA LYS A 9 2.40 6.38 -11.57
C LYS A 9 1.12 7.23 -11.37
N HIS A 10 0.55 7.24 -10.16
CA HIS A 10 -0.63 8.05 -9.82
C HIS A 10 -0.30 9.34 -9.07
N GLY A 11 0.96 9.81 -9.14
CA GLY A 11 1.37 11.08 -8.54
C GLY A 11 1.51 11.06 -7.02
N ILE A 12 1.58 9.86 -6.42
CA ILE A 12 1.86 9.70 -4.99
C ILE A 12 3.37 9.79 -4.77
N LEU A 13 3.77 10.63 -3.82
CA LEU A 13 5.16 10.78 -3.43
C LEU A 13 5.64 9.54 -2.68
N GLU A 14 6.94 9.25 -2.78
CA GLU A 14 7.55 8.08 -2.14
C GLU A 14 7.32 8.04 -0.62
N GLY A 15 7.47 9.20 0.04
CA GLY A 15 7.23 9.33 1.48
C GLY A 15 5.77 9.07 1.86
N ASP A 16 4.83 9.51 1.03
CA ASP A 16 3.39 9.32 1.25
C ASP A 16 2.99 7.85 1.08
N ALA A 17 3.47 7.20 0.01
CA ALA A 17 3.25 5.77 -0.21
C ALA A 17 3.86 4.92 0.92
N ARG A 18 5.09 5.24 1.36
CA ARG A 18 5.76 4.56 2.46
C ARG A 18 4.97 4.71 3.77
N GLN A 19 4.55 5.93 4.10
CA GLN A 19 3.79 6.22 5.32
C GLN A 19 2.50 5.40 5.37
N ALA A 20 1.70 5.46 4.30
CA ALA A 20 0.42 4.75 4.22
C ALA A 20 0.58 3.23 4.29
N ALA A 21 1.56 2.67 3.60
CA ALA A 21 1.78 1.22 3.57
C ALA A 21 2.44 0.66 4.85
N SER A 22 3.23 1.48 5.56
CA SER A 22 3.90 1.05 6.82
C SER A 22 2.98 1.09 8.03
N TRP A 23 1.97 1.96 8.00
CA TRP A 23 0.99 2.13 9.09
C TRP A 23 -0.44 1.96 8.56
N PRO A 24 -0.79 0.76 8.06
CA PRO A 24 -2.11 0.53 7.48
C PRO A 24 -3.19 0.46 8.56
N LEU A 25 -4.37 0.95 8.21
CA LEU A 25 -5.62 0.71 8.94
C LEU A 25 -6.22 -0.65 8.58
N TRP A 26 -5.92 -1.14 7.37
CA TRP A 26 -6.45 -2.39 6.83
C TRP A 26 -5.38 -3.09 5.99
N ILE A 27 -5.30 -4.41 6.12
CA ILE A 27 -4.45 -5.29 5.32
C ILE A 27 -5.32 -6.44 4.84
N GLU A 28 -5.29 -6.70 3.53
CA GLU A 28 -5.91 -7.86 2.91
C GLU A 28 -4.87 -8.57 2.03
N ASP A 29 -4.69 -9.87 2.25
CA ASP A 29 -3.85 -10.71 1.39
C ASP A 29 -4.62 -10.98 0.08
N LEU A 30 -4.02 -10.62 -1.05
CA LEU A 30 -4.62 -10.78 -2.39
C LEU A 30 -4.35 -12.16 -3.00
N ASP A 31 -3.27 -12.81 -2.55
CA ASP A 31 -2.88 -14.17 -2.93
C ASP A 31 -1.98 -14.82 -1.88
N GLU A 32 -1.74 -16.12 -2.06
CA GLU A 32 -0.83 -16.93 -1.26
C GLU A 32 0.51 -17.17 -2.01
N ASP A 33 0.85 -16.32 -2.99
CA ASP A 33 2.07 -16.44 -3.79
C ASP A 33 3.32 -16.01 -2.99
N THR A 34 4.51 -16.25 -3.55
CA THR A 34 5.79 -15.78 -2.99
C THR A 34 6.58 -14.98 -4.02
N PRO A 35 6.81 -13.66 -3.82
CA PRO A 35 6.33 -12.85 -2.69
C PRO A 35 4.81 -12.67 -2.70
N SER A 36 4.19 -12.61 -1.52
CA SER A 36 2.74 -12.43 -1.41
C SER A 36 2.36 -11.00 -1.69
N ARG A 37 1.16 -10.78 -2.25
CA ARG A 37 0.60 -9.46 -2.48
C ARG A 37 -0.37 -9.08 -1.39
N GLN A 38 -0.16 -7.90 -0.82
CA GLN A 38 -1.08 -7.30 0.14
C GLN A 38 -1.68 -6.01 -0.41
N LEU A 39 -3.00 -5.89 -0.29
CA LEU A 39 -3.69 -4.62 -0.35
C LEU A 39 -3.59 -3.97 1.03
N ARG A 40 -3.08 -2.73 1.10
CA ARG A 40 -3.00 -1.97 2.33
C ARG A 40 -3.67 -0.61 2.17
N LEU A 41 -4.57 -0.29 3.09
CA LEU A 41 -5.20 1.03 3.20
C LEU A 41 -4.57 1.79 4.37
N GLY A 42 -4.11 3.01 4.15
CA GLY A 42 -3.48 3.81 5.20
C GLY A 42 -3.41 5.30 4.86
N PHE A 43 -3.22 6.14 5.87
CA PHE A 43 -3.08 7.58 5.67
C PHE A 43 -1.66 7.96 5.28
N ASP A 44 -1.53 8.86 4.32
CA ASP A 44 -0.24 9.47 3.99
C ASP A 44 0.16 10.59 4.96
N THR A 45 1.26 11.27 4.66
CA THR A 45 1.79 12.36 5.52
C THR A 45 0.89 13.60 5.57
N GLN A 46 -0.12 13.66 4.70
CA GLN A 46 -1.07 14.77 4.57
C GLN A 46 -2.48 14.37 5.03
N GLY A 47 -2.66 13.18 5.62
CA GLY A 47 -3.95 12.68 6.09
C GLY A 47 -4.90 12.22 4.97
N ARG A 48 -4.40 12.00 3.74
CA ARG A 48 -5.20 11.43 2.65
C ARG A 48 -5.15 9.91 2.76
N LEU A 49 -6.30 9.25 2.68
CA LEU A 49 -6.35 7.80 2.64
C LEU A 49 -5.84 7.30 1.27
N LEU A 50 -4.81 6.46 1.31
CA LEU A 50 -4.24 5.81 0.14
C LEU A 50 -4.54 4.32 0.14
N GLU A 51 -4.68 3.79 -1.07
CA GLU A 51 -4.70 2.37 -1.38
C GLU A 51 -3.33 2.00 -1.97
N THR A 52 -2.67 1.00 -1.40
CA THR A 52 -1.34 0.54 -1.82
C THR A 52 -1.32 -0.96 -2.03
N VAL A 53 -0.49 -1.44 -2.98
CA VAL A 53 -0.18 -2.86 -3.13
C VAL A 53 1.28 -3.09 -2.75
N VAL A 54 1.50 -3.98 -1.80
CA VAL A 54 2.82 -4.29 -1.22
C VAL A 54 3.16 -5.74 -1.51
N LEU A 55 4.36 -5.98 -2.05
CA LEU A 55 4.96 -7.31 -2.07
C LEU A 55 5.63 -7.58 -0.72
N VAL A 56 5.28 -8.68 -0.08
CA VAL A 56 5.91 -9.15 1.15
C VAL A 56 6.71 -10.40 0.82
N PHE A 57 8.02 -10.33 1.04
CA PHE A 57 8.95 -11.42 0.75
C PHE A 57 9.16 -12.27 2.01
N ASP A 58 9.49 -13.55 1.86
CA ASP A 58 9.80 -14.45 2.98
C ASP A 58 10.95 -13.96 3.86
N SER A 59 11.83 -13.11 3.31
CA SER A 59 12.90 -12.43 4.05
C SER A 59 12.40 -11.34 5.01
N GLY A 60 11.11 -11.02 5.01
CA GLY A 60 10.51 -9.89 5.71
C GLY A 60 10.70 -8.54 4.99
N ASN A 61 11.38 -8.53 3.84
CA ASN A 61 11.46 -7.34 3.00
C ASN A 61 10.08 -7.01 2.42
N GLU A 62 9.83 -5.71 2.23
CA GLU A 62 8.57 -5.21 1.68
C GLU A 62 8.85 -4.21 0.55
N LEU A 63 8.08 -4.31 -0.53
CA LEU A 63 8.17 -3.43 -1.70
C LEU A 63 6.78 -2.95 -2.13
N VAL A 64 6.54 -1.64 -2.06
CA VAL A 64 5.32 -1.04 -2.61
C VAL A 64 5.42 -0.98 -4.13
N ILE A 65 4.49 -1.61 -4.84
CA ILE A 65 4.47 -1.67 -6.31
C ILE A 65 3.33 -0.84 -6.94
N HIS A 66 2.36 -0.42 -6.12
CA HIS A 66 1.24 0.43 -6.51
C HIS A 66 0.86 1.36 -5.35
N ALA A 67 0.57 2.62 -5.64
CA ALA A 67 -0.01 3.57 -4.69
C ALA A 67 -0.92 4.56 -5.41
N MET A 68 -2.11 4.77 -4.87
CA MET A 68 -3.07 5.77 -5.35
C MET A 68 -3.94 6.28 -4.20
N LYS A 69 -4.70 7.36 -4.42
CA LYS A 69 -5.77 7.74 -3.49
C LYS A 69 -6.77 6.59 -3.41
N ALA A 70 -7.19 6.26 -2.19
CA ALA A 70 -8.17 5.20 -1.99
C ALA A 70 -9.44 5.49 -2.79
N ARG A 71 -9.90 4.49 -3.53
CA ARG A 71 -11.17 4.56 -4.26
C ARG A 71 -12.32 4.55 -3.26
N PRO A 72 -13.48 5.19 -3.54
CA PRO A 72 -14.57 5.27 -2.58
C PRO A 72 -15.02 3.91 -2.01
N GLN A 73 -15.01 2.85 -2.82
CA GLN A 73 -15.39 1.49 -2.41
C GLN A 73 -14.46 0.88 -1.36
N MET A 74 -13.21 1.34 -1.26
CA MET A 74 -12.26 0.84 -0.26
C MET A 74 -12.66 1.24 1.17
N LEU A 75 -13.50 2.26 1.31
CA LEU A 75 -14.02 2.66 2.62
C LEU A 75 -14.93 1.59 3.23
N ASP A 76 -15.56 0.75 2.40
CA ASP A 76 -16.42 -0.34 2.86
C ASP A 76 -15.64 -1.47 3.56
N LEU A 77 -14.30 -1.48 3.43
CA LEU A 77 -13.41 -2.43 4.10
C LEU A 77 -12.97 -1.95 5.50
N LEU A 78 -13.21 -0.68 5.85
CA LEU A 78 -12.79 -0.12 7.13
C LEU A 78 -13.81 -0.46 8.23
N PRO A 79 -13.36 -0.69 9.48
CA PRO A 79 -14.23 -1.04 10.61
C PRO A 79 -15.10 0.12 11.13
#